data_AF-A0A940NJ95-F1
#
_entry.id   AF-A0A940NJ95-F1
#
_cell.length_a   1.000
_cell.length_b   1.000
_cell.length_c   1.000
_cell.angle_alpha   90.00
_cell.angle_beta   90.00
_cell.angle_gamma   90.00
#
_symmetry.space_group_name_H-M   'P 1'
#
loop_
_entity.id
_entity.type
_entity.pdbx_description
1 polymer ?
#
loop_
_entity_poly.entity_id
_entity_poly.type
_entity_poly.pdbx_seq_one_letter_code
_entity_poly.pdbx_strand_id
1 'polypeptide(L)'
;MKKIATIFFVGIVMMSGCSKKPDGSEFVGTWYDPDKGEKIQITQNGASFLMRELASDKNPKPSNATLPAVYQDGLLKIMVGGRSVAITHVQADDTVVLPLMNGQGSETLGRAKE
;
A
#
# COMPACT_ATOMS: atom_id res chain seq x y z
N MET A 1 45.06 -44.01 -25.35
CA MET A 1 44.27 -42.96 -26.05
C MET A 1 43.03 -42.61 -25.23
N LYS A 2 42.88 -41.30 -24.96
CA LYS A 2 41.73 -40.49 -24.46
C LYS A 2 40.78 -41.05 -23.38
N LYS A 3 40.90 -40.47 -22.17
CA LYS A 3 39.89 -40.44 -21.10
C LYS A 3 38.85 -39.37 -21.47
N ILE A 4 37.56 -39.72 -21.58
CA ILE A 4 36.49 -38.74 -21.83
C ILE A 4 35.90 -38.35 -20.46
N ALA A 5 36.31 -37.18 -19.98
CA ALA A 5 35.71 -36.53 -18.83
C ALA A 5 34.38 -35.90 -19.29
N THR A 6 33.26 -36.46 -18.82
CA THR A 6 31.93 -35.87 -19.04
C THR A 6 31.68 -34.85 -17.95
N ILE A 7 31.82 -33.57 -18.31
CA ILE A 7 31.53 -32.42 -17.46
C ILE A 7 30.01 -32.26 -17.41
N PHE A 8 29.40 -32.60 -16.27
CA PHE A 8 28.00 -32.27 -15.99
C PHE A 8 27.97 -30.85 -15.38
N PHE A 9 27.77 -29.85 -16.24
CA PHE A 9 27.62 -28.46 -15.84
C PHE A 9 26.20 -28.25 -15.29
N VAL A 10 26.01 -28.48 -13.98
CA VAL A 10 24.74 -28.17 -13.31
C VAL A 10 24.73 -26.68 -13.01
N GLY A 11 24.02 -25.92 -13.85
CA GLY A 11 23.68 -24.53 -13.59
C GLY A 11 22.70 -24.43 -12.43
N ILE A 12 23.18 -24.03 -11.26
CA ILE A 12 22.32 -23.60 -10.16
C ILE A 12 22.02 -22.12 -10.37
N VAL A 13 20.91 -21.85 -11.03
CA VAL A 13 20.27 -20.53 -11.03
C VAL A 13 19.48 -20.42 -9.74
N MET A 14 20.13 -19.99 -8.65
CA MET A 14 19.41 -19.48 -7.49
C MET A 14 19.32 -17.97 -7.63
N MET A 15 18.28 -17.51 -8.33
CA MET A 15 17.77 -16.16 -8.13
C MET A 15 17.20 -16.11 -6.71
N SER A 16 18.05 -15.81 -5.73
CA SER A 16 17.62 -15.32 -4.42
C SER A 16 17.10 -13.90 -4.59
N GLY A 17 15.95 -13.78 -5.26
CA GLY A 17 15.10 -12.61 -5.10
C GLY A 17 14.61 -12.59 -3.66
N CYS A 18 15.34 -11.89 -2.79
CA CYS A 18 14.84 -11.44 -1.49
C CYS A 18 13.70 -10.44 -1.74
N SER A 19 12.58 -10.90 -2.26
CA SER A 19 11.32 -10.20 -2.14
C SER A 19 11.00 -10.24 -0.65
N LYS A 20 11.38 -9.18 0.08
CA LYS A 20 10.87 -8.95 1.44
C LYS A 20 9.37 -9.23 1.39
N LYS A 21 8.88 -10.09 2.29
CA LYS A 21 7.43 -10.29 2.43
C LYS A 21 6.80 -8.90 2.55
N PRO A 22 5.71 -8.62 1.83
CA PRO A 22 5.08 -7.31 1.92
C PRO A 22 4.70 -7.10 3.39
N ASP A 23 5.27 -6.05 3.98
CA ASP A 23 5.16 -5.67 5.38
C ASP A 23 4.19 -4.49 5.57
N GLY A 24 3.51 -4.10 4.49
CA GLY A 24 2.62 -2.95 4.44
C GLY A 24 3.33 -1.63 4.14
N SER A 25 4.65 -1.63 3.95
CA SER A 25 5.39 -0.42 3.59
C SER A 25 4.95 0.18 2.25
N GLU A 26 4.35 -0.61 1.36
CA GLU A 26 3.79 -0.16 0.09
C GLU A 26 2.66 0.88 0.28
N PHE A 27 1.95 0.85 1.41
CA PHE A 27 0.89 1.81 1.73
C PHE A 27 1.43 3.14 2.25
N VAL A 28 2.67 3.18 2.77
CA VAL A 28 3.24 4.38 3.37
C VAL A 28 3.46 5.45 2.30
N GLY A 29 2.95 6.65 2.55
CA GLY A 29 3.05 7.77 1.63
C GLY A 29 1.84 8.70 1.69
N THR A 30 1.83 9.65 0.77
CA THR A 30 0.71 10.56 0.55
C THR A 30 -0.04 10.12 -0.69
N TRP A 31 -1.36 10.08 -0.60
CA TRP A 31 -2.26 9.66 -1.67
C TRP A 31 -3.24 10.78 -1.98
N TYR A 32 -3.53 10.98 -3.27
CA TYR A 32 -4.28 12.13 -3.74
C TYR A 32 -5.16 11.80 -4.95
N ASP A 33 -6.41 12.25 -4.92
CA ASP A 33 -7.29 12.35 -6.07
C ASP A 33 -7.39 13.84 -6.45
N PRO A 34 -6.84 14.27 -7.60
CA PRO A 34 -6.89 15.68 -8.03
C PRO A 34 -8.28 16.13 -8.46
N ASP A 35 -9.17 15.22 -8.86
CA ASP A 35 -10.50 15.55 -9.33
C ASP A 35 -11.44 15.82 -8.16
N LYS A 36 -11.32 15.06 -7.08
CA LYS A 36 -12.07 15.28 -5.83
C LYS A 36 -11.35 16.17 -4.82
N GLY A 37 -10.03 16.28 -4.95
CA GLY A 37 -9.15 16.90 -3.97
C GLY A 37 -9.04 16.11 -2.65
N GLU A 38 -9.35 14.82 -2.67
CA GLU A 38 -9.16 13.99 -1.50
C GLU A 38 -7.68 13.66 -1.33
N LYS A 39 -7.13 13.99 -0.15
CA LYS A 39 -5.72 13.80 0.16
C LYS A 39 -5.57 13.11 1.50
N ILE A 40 -4.86 11.99 1.53
CA ILE A 40 -4.56 11.26 2.76
C ILE A 40 -3.07 11.01 2.89
N GLN A 41 -2.63 10.77 4.11
CA GLN A 41 -1.29 10.32 4.41
C GLN A 41 -1.36 9.08 5.28
N ILE A 42 -0.60 8.05 4.89
CA ILE A 42 -0.39 6.84 5.65
C ILE A 42 1.06 6.84 6.12
N THR A 43 1.25 6.74 7.43
CA THR A 43 2.58 6.69 8.06
C THR A 43 2.75 5.41 8.86
N GLN A 44 4.00 4.96 8.99
CA GLN A 44 4.34 3.85 9.85
C GLN A 44 4.35 4.29 11.33
N ASN A 45 3.84 3.44 12.21
CA ASN A 45 3.78 3.64 13.65
C ASN A 45 4.14 2.33 14.38
N GLY A 46 5.44 2.07 14.51
CA GLY A 46 5.95 0.80 15.01
C GLY A 46 5.59 -0.36 14.07
N ALA A 47 4.88 -1.35 14.60
CA ALA A 47 4.35 -2.49 13.83
C ALA A 47 2.96 -2.22 13.21
N SER A 48 2.44 -1.01 13.36
CA SER A 48 1.13 -0.57 12.86
C SER A 48 1.29 0.65 11.94
N PHE A 49 0.17 1.19 11.47
CA PHE A 49 0.13 2.36 10.61
C PHE A 49 -0.89 3.37 11.12
N LEU A 50 -0.75 4.63 10.71
CA LEU A 50 -1.70 5.69 10.97
C LEU A 50 -2.13 6.29 9.64
N MET A 51 -3.43 6.50 9.46
CA MET A 51 -4.00 7.21 8.33
C MET A 51 -4.61 8.52 8.81
N ARG A 52 -4.36 9.61 8.09
CA ARG A 52 -4.98 10.91 8.32
C ARG A 52 -5.31 11.60 7.01
N GLU A 53 -6.35 12.42 7.01
CA GLU A 53 -6.61 13.34 5.91
C GLU A 53 -5.63 14.52 5.96
N LEU A 54 -5.28 15.05 4.79
CA LEU A 54 -4.49 16.24 4.61
C LEU A 54 -5.31 17.31 3.88
N ALA A 55 -4.94 18.58 4.10
CA ALA A 55 -5.55 19.66 3.36
C ALA A 55 -5.16 19.61 1.88
N SER A 56 -6.10 20.01 1.03
CA SER A 56 -5.92 20.20 -0.40
C SER A 56 -6.57 21.51 -0.85
N ASP A 57 -6.47 21.81 -2.15
CA ASP A 57 -7.14 22.93 -2.80
C ASP A 57 -8.67 22.84 -2.73
N LYS A 58 -9.24 21.64 -2.88
CA LYS A 58 -10.70 21.41 -2.83
C LYS A 58 -11.20 20.99 -1.44
N ASN A 59 -10.31 20.56 -0.55
CA ASN A 59 -10.60 20.26 0.86
C ASN A 59 -9.62 20.99 1.81
N PRO A 60 -9.79 22.30 2.03
CA PRO A 60 -8.85 23.10 2.82
C PRO A 60 -8.95 22.86 4.34
N LYS A 61 -10.01 22.18 4.81
CA LYS A 61 -10.27 21.91 6.24
C LYS A 61 -10.65 20.44 6.43
N PRO A 62 -9.69 19.52 6.26
CA PRO A 62 -9.94 18.09 6.41
C PRO A 62 -10.30 17.71 7.85
N SER A 63 -10.77 16.48 8.04
CA SER A 63 -10.93 15.93 9.37
C SER A 63 -9.59 15.84 10.10
N ASN A 64 -9.57 16.21 11.39
CA ASN A 64 -8.40 16.01 12.26
C ASN A 64 -8.31 14.59 12.85
N ALA A 65 -9.19 13.68 12.41
CA ALA A 65 -9.16 12.30 12.86
C ALA A 65 -7.87 11.61 12.39
N THR A 66 -7.27 10.84 13.30
CA THR A 66 -6.18 9.90 12.97
C THR A 66 -6.71 8.50 13.18
N LEU A 67 -6.71 7.71 12.11
CA LEU A 67 -7.25 6.36 12.10
C LEU A 67 -6.10 5.35 12.20
N PRO A 68 -6.08 4.48 13.23
CA PRO A 68 -5.10 3.41 13.30
C PRO A 68 -5.40 2.36 12.22
N ALA A 69 -4.34 1.83 11.63
CA ALA A 69 -4.44 0.78 10.63
C ALA A 69 -3.47 -0.38 10.93
N VAL A 70 -3.89 -1.59 10.56
CA VAL A 70 -3.11 -2.81 10.71
C VAL A 70 -2.96 -3.45 9.35
N TYR A 71 -1.73 -3.79 8.99
CA TYR A 71 -1.48 -4.57 7.78
C TYR A 71 -1.70 -6.06 8.07
N GLN A 72 -2.60 -6.67 7.31
CA GLN A 72 -2.95 -8.07 7.46
C GLN A 72 -3.45 -8.62 6.12
N ASP A 73 -2.96 -9.79 5.72
CA ASP A 73 -3.38 -10.50 4.51
C ASP A 73 -3.20 -9.69 3.21
N GLY A 74 -2.16 -8.84 3.13
CA GLY A 74 -1.92 -7.98 1.96
C GLY A 74 -2.77 -6.71 1.92
N LEU A 75 -3.55 -6.43 2.97
CA LEU A 75 -4.47 -5.31 3.04
C LEU A 75 -4.18 -4.44 4.25
N LEU A 76 -4.40 -3.14 4.11
CA LEU A 76 -4.36 -2.22 5.24
C LEU A 76 -5.76 -2.07 5.81
N LYS A 77 -5.99 -2.58 7.02
CA LYS A 77 -7.31 -2.58 7.67
C LYS A 77 -7.42 -1.42 8.65
N ILE A 78 -8.44 -0.58 8.51
CA ILE A 78 -8.80 0.52 9.41
C ILE A 78 -10.16 0.25 10.08
N MET A 79 -10.40 0.90 11.22
CA MET A 79 -11.71 0.89 11.89
C MET A 79 -12.42 2.23 11.70
N VAL A 80 -13.58 2.20 11.05
CA VAL A 80 -14.40 3.38 10.77
C VAL A 80 -15.82 3.11 11.24
N GLY A 81 -16.32 3.91 12.19
CA GLY A 81 -17.70 3.78 12.69
C GLY A 81 -18.05 2.38 13.22
N GLY A 82 -17.08 1.69 13.85
CA GLY A 82 -17.26 0.32 14.35
C GLY A 82 -17.16 -0.77 13.29
N ARG A 83 -16.88 -0.45 12.02
CA ARG A 83 -16.70 -1.41 10.93
C ARG A 83 -15.23 -1.48 10.53
N SER A 84 -14.75 -2.69 10.27
CA SER A 84 -13.43 -2.89 9.66
C SER A 84 -13.53 -2.67 8.16
N VAL A 85 -12.66 -1.82 7.65
CA VAL A 85 -12.57 -1.42 6.26
C VAL A 85 -11.17 -1.76 5.77
N ALA A 86 -11.07 -2.35 4.57
CA ALA A 86 -9.80 -2.70 3.95
C ALA A 86 -9.44 -1.69 2.85
N ILE A 87 -8.19 -1.25 2.88
CA ILE A 87 -7.56 -0.46 1.82
C ILE A 87 -6.64 -1.41 1.05
N THR A 88 -6.72 -1.36 -0.28
CA THR A 88 -5.92 -2.20 -1.19
C THR A 88 -4.91 -1.32 -1.91
N HIS A 89 -3.66 -1.77 -2.03
CA HIS A 89 -2.67 -1.14 -2.91
C HIS A 89 -2.66 -1.87 -4.24
N VAL A 90 -2.90 -1.14 -5.33
CA VAL A 90 -2.81 -1.66 -6.70
C VAL A 90 -1.42 -1.30 -7.22
N GLN A 91 -0.50 -2.25 -7.10
CA GLN A 91 0.91 -2.03 -7.42
C GLN A 91 1.17 -1.62 -8.87
N ALA A 92 0.36 -2.09 -9.82
CA ALA A 92 0.52 -1.81 -11.25
C ALA A 92 0.42 -0.32 -11.58
N ASP A 93 -0.49 0.38 -10.88
CA ASP A 93 -0.78 1.80 -11.12
C ASP A 93 -0.26 2.69 -9.98
N ASP A 94 0.32 2.09 -8.94
CA ASP A 94 0.69 2.74 -7.67
C ASP A 94 -0.45 3.63 -7.13
N THR A 95 -1.59 2.98 -6.90
CA THR A 95 -2.81 3.60 -6.35
C THR A 95 -3.28 2.85 -5.12
N VAL A 96 -4.02 3.54 -4.25
CA VAL A 96 -4.78 2.90 -3.16
C VAL A 96 -6.27 2.97 -3.45
N VAL A 97 -6.96 1.88 -3.16
CA VAL A 97 -8.42 1.79 -3.24
C VAL A 97 -8.98 1.69 -1.83
N LEU A 98 -9.84 2.63 -1.47
CA LEU A 98 -10.54 2.69 -0.18
C LEU A 98 -12.06 2.72 -0.44
N PRO A 99 -12.87 2.06 0.39
CA PRO A 99 -14.32 2.16 0.28
C PRO A 99 -14.80 3.50 0.81
N LEU A 100 -15.84 4.03 0.15
CA LEU A 100 -16.47 5.27 0.59
C LEU A 100 -17.15 5.06 1.95
N MET A 101 -17.06 6.05 2.83
CA MET A 101 -17.61 5.96 4.19
C MET A 101 -19.15 5.85 4.22
N ASN A 102 -19.83 6.22 3.12
CA ASN A 102 -21.27 6.00 2.92
C ASN A 102 -21.63 4.52 2.67
N GLY A 103 -20.63 3.63 2.58
CA GLY A 103 -20.79 2.20 2.34
C GLY A 103 -21.17 1.83 0.90
N GLN A 104 -21.17 2.78 -0.03
CA GLN A 104 -21.52 2.56 -1.44
C GLN A 104 -20.35 2.95 -2.33
N GLY A 105 -19.65 1.94 -2.83
CA GLY A 105 -18.55 2.10 -3.78
C GLY A 105 -17.19 2.28 -3.11
N SER A 106 -16.21 2.60 -3.95
CA SER A 106 -14.83 2.82 -3.57
C SER A 106 -14.28 3.99 -4.36
N GLU A 107 -13.19 4.55 -3.86
CA GLU A 107 -12.39 5.52 -4.58
C GLU A 107 -10.94 5.10 -4.64
N THR A 108 -10.28 5.62 -5.67
CA THR A 108 -8.91 5.30 -6.01
C THR A 108 -8.11 6.59 -5.90
N LEU A 109 -7.10 6.59 -5.04
CA LEU A 109 -6.18 7.71 -4.88
C LEU A 109 -4.83 7.32 -5.47
N GLY A 110 -4.25 8.20 -6.29
CA GLY A 110 -2.90 8.02 -6.83
C GLY A 110 -1.85 8.45 -5.82
N ARG A 111 -0.63 7.92 -5.92
CA ARG A 111 0.47 8.41 -5.09
C ARG A 111 0.76 9.88 -5.43
N ALA A 112 0.74 10.74 -4.42
CA ALA A 112 1.12 12.13 -4.59
C ALA A 112 2.64 12.21 -4.77
N LYS A 113 3.07 12.88 -5.84
CA LYS A 113 4.47 13.28 -6.01
C LYS A 113 4.72 14.51 -5.15
N GLU A 114 5.77 14.48 -4.34
CA GLU A 114 6.23 15.65 -3.58
C GLU A 114 6.73 16.76 -4.50
#